data_AF-A0A9W7Y8S5-F1
#
_entry.id   AF-A0A9W7Y8S5-F1
#
_cell.length_a   1.000
_cell.length_b   1.000
_cell.length_c   1.000
_cell.angle_alpha   90.00
_cell.angle_beta   90.00
_cell.angle_gamma   90.00
#
_symmetry.space_group_name_H-M   'P 1'
#
loop_
_entity.id
_entity.type
_entity.pdbx_description
1 polymer ?
#
loop_
_entity_poly.entity_id
_entity_poly.type
_entity_poly.pdbx_seq_one_letter_code
_entity_poly.pdbx_strand_id
1 'polypeptide(L)'
;CIWGFVDDFQHKAICYSDIMQYIVRHVREAAPGDARAAVLARYEEQLGPRLRAARAAAGRGDEAAQAWVNLEKIRYLLQALNGEDGPEAWVSDIEPLLAFGLESKEARRKQPSCSDIVFIASQRIVLAAFLAHGKTPDRGRLASALFRATCVLEAGIRLNDNSQLLKLYAIRLYLVLSCYDRARAIYDTLSIKHIQHDTLAHFIAGQGIALGCSLADLELCYDGVSFYDLASAKLPRDIEMAYQLGTYSNVQDFLDFQDNLAHSVQRECTHRLALRSEAVTNTGGKEMLANWAAADAASIVHTEKSLAALHDNRDTAVMGLLTPPDMLTWNLEAATRPAPLAGTNWIQAFSLVPQIMHCIATADVDTAETKARELAAAVAEAGDSLSPADAVLLRGVAAIAAIYSHASSEKETIGARLDALVELISTGLPDSKLDIDCADAMGDLATRTIRSSAVAAELFAYALALKHALYAQKLPAAHAVGVALAQLRKTGLQTANALRVWADKHARAQIDAHWLAPDEGPLAAVAQYLAAKQNQAAAAAAKACATSWLRSAKSLLAQWEQLSL
;
A
#
# COMPACT_ATOMS: atom_id res chain seq x y z
N CYS A 1 -37.53 -15.67 -9.15
CA CYS A 1 -36.55 -15.66 -10.25
C CYS A 1 -35.11 -15.85 -9.72
N ILE A 2 -34.55 -14.91 -8.91
CA ILE A 2 -33.15 -15.00 -8.41
C ILE A 2 -32.85 -16.30 -7.64
N TRP A 3 -33.69 -16.68 -6.68
CA TRP A 3 -33.44 -17.90 -5.89
C TRP A 3 -33.53 -19.20 -6.71
N GLY A 4 -34.35 -19.22 -7.77
CA GLY A 4 -34.37 -20.36 -8.70
C GLY A 4 -33.03 -20.50 -9.44
N PHE A 5 -32.47 -19.38 -9.90
CA PHE A 5 -31.12 -19.38 -10.48
C PHE A 5 -30.06 -19.84 -9.47
N VAL A 6 -30.13 -19.38 -8.21
CA VAL A 6 -29.21 -19.84 -7.15
C VAL A 6 -29.33 -21.34 -6.93
N ASP A 7 -30.55 -21.88 -6.88
CA ASP A 7 -30.77 -23.31 -6.70
C ASP A 7 -30.13 -24.14 -7.82
N ASP A 8 -30.25 -23.67 -9.07
CA ASP A 8 -29.70 -24.32 -10.26
C ASP A 8 -28.17 -24.17 -10.37
N PHE A 9 -27.61 -23.02 -10.01
CA PHE A 9 -26.23 -22.65 -10.34
C PHE A 9 -25.29 -22.45 -9.14
N GLN A 10 -25.75 -22.57 -7.89
CA GLN A 10 -24.90 -22.34 -6.70
C GLN A 10 -23.58 -23.12 -6.71
N HIS A 11 -23.53 -24.28 -7.35
CA HIS A 11 -22.32 -25.09 -7.47
C HIS A 11 -21.29 -24.58 -8.51
N LYS A 12 -21.62 -23.55 -9.31
CA LYS A 12 -20.73 -22.95 -10.31
C LYS A 12 -20.05 -21.70 -9.74
N ALA A 13 -18.74 -21.54 -9.99
CA ALA A 13 -17.97 -20.40 -9.46
C ALA A 13 -18.51 -19.00 -9.86
N ILE A 14 -19.14 -18.90 -11.03
CA ILE A 14 -19.73 -17.66 -11.57
C ILE A 14 -21.07 -17.27 -10.93
N CYS A 15 -21.71 -18.16 -10.17
CA CYS A 15 -23.07 -17.93 -9.66
C CYS A 15 -23.21 -16.61 -8.90
N TYR A 16 -22.21 -16.27 -8.07
CA TYR A 16 -22.24 -15.03 -7.31
C TYR A 16 -22.10 -13.78 -8.20
N SER A 17 -21.14 -13.78 -9.14
CA SER A 17 -20.92 -12.64 -10.03
C SER A 17 -22.13 -12.35 -10.91
N ASP A 18 -22.83 -13.40 -11.34
CA ASP A 18 -24.01 -13.27 -12.21
C ASP A 18 -25.19 -12.63 -11.47
N ILE A 19 -25.38 -12.93 -10.17
CA ILE A 19 -26.54 -12.47 -9.39
C ILE A 19 -26.30 -11.19 -8.59
N MET A 20 -25.04 -10.86 -8.24
CA MET A 20 -24.69 -9.75 -7.34
C MET A 20 -25.37 -8.44 -7.77
N GLN A 21 -25.24 -8.09 -9.04
CA GLN A 21 -25.81 -6.85 -9.61
C GLN A 21 -27.35 -6.78 -9.48
N TYR A 22 -28.04 -7.92 -9.60
CA TYR A 22 -29.50 -7.97 -9.50
C TYR A 22 -29.98 -7.88 -8.05
N ILE A 23 -29.26 -8.49 -7.10
CA ILE A 23 -29.54 -8.35 -5.66
C ILE A 23 -29.37 -6.89 -5.25
N VAL A 24 -28.23 -6.28 -5.62
CA VAL A 24 -27.92 -4.88 -5.32
C VAL A 24 -28.99 -3.95 -5.89
N ARG A 25 -29.36 -4.13 -7.16
CA ARG A 25 -30.41 -3.34 -7.81
C ARG A 25 -31.75 -3.48 -7.10
N HIS A 26 -32.20 -4.69 -6.80
CA HIS A 26 -33.49 -4.93 -6.15
C HIS A 26 -33.55 -4.32 -4.74
N VAL A 27 -32.46 -4.39 -3.96
CA VAL A 27 -32.38 -3.76 -2.64
C VAL A 27 -32.34 -2.24 -2.73
N ARG A 28 -31.65 -1.66 -3.73
CA ARG A 28 -31.55 -0.20 -3.93
C ARG A 28 -32.82 0.42 -4.51
N GLU A 29 -33.57 -0.30 -5.34
CA GLU A 29 -34.85 0.15 -5.91
C GLU A 29 -35.99 0.11 -4.88
N ALA A 30 -35.85 -0.67 -3.79
CA ALA A 30 -36.77 -0.64 -2.68
C ALA A 30 -36.74 0.73 -1.99
N ALA A 31 -37.93 1.27 -1.67
CA ALA A 31 -38.01 2.55 -0.96
C ALA A 31 -37.18 2.53 0.34
N PRO A 32 -36.50 3.64 0.70
CA PRO A 32 -35.75 3.72 1.94
C PRO A 32 -36.61 3.40 3.17
N GLY A 33 -35.98 2.93 4.25
CA GLY A 33 -36.66 2.55 5.49
C GLY A 33 -37.26 1.13 5.43
N ASP A 34 -38.51 0.98 5.87
CA ASP A 34 -39.14 -0.32 6.13
C ASP A 34 -39.22 -1.23 4.89
N ALA A 35 -39.38 -0.65 3.69
CA ALA A 35 -39.47 -1.44 2.46
C ALA A 35 -38.13 -2.10 2.11
N ARG A 36 -37.00 -1.38 2.24
CA ARG A 36 -35.65 -1.95 2.06
C ARG A 36 -35.35 -3.02 3.10
N ALA A 37 -35.67 -2.76 4.37
CA ALA A 37 -35.49 -3.74 5.45
C ALA A 37 -36.31 -5.02 5.20
N ALA A 38 -37.57 -4.89 4.75
CA ALA A 38 -38.41 -6.04 4.40
C ALA A 38 -37.86 -6.85 3.21
N VAL A 39 -37.26 -6.20 2.21
CA VAL A 39 -36.61 -6.90 1.09
C VAL A 39 -35.40 -7.68 1.59
N LEU A 40 -34.53 -7.08 2.40
CA LEU A 40 -33.36 -7.74 2.98
C LEU A 40 -33.76 -8.94 3.85
N ALA A 41 -34.74 -8.77 4.74
CA ALA A 41 -35.25 -9.85 5.58
C ALA A 41 -35.75 -11.06 4.77
N ARG A 42 -36.41 -10.83 3.63
CA ARG A 42 -36.84 -11.91 2.71
C ARG A 42 -35.64 -12.62 2.06
N TYR A 43 -34.58 -11.90 1.71
CA TYR A 43 -33.36 -12.53 1.21
C TYR A 43 -32.71 -13.40 2.29
N GLU A 44 -32.62 -12.91 3.52
CA GLU A 44 -32.04 -13.65 4.65
C GLU A 44 -32.85 -14.90 5.00
N GLU A 45 -34.18 -14.81 5.01
CA GLU A 45 -35.09 -15.94 5.24
C GLU A 45 -34.84 -17.07 4.23
N GLN A 46 -34.63 -16.72 2.96
CA GLN A 46 -34.36 -17.68 1.88
C GLN A 46 -32.92 -18.20 1.90
N LEU A 47 -31.96 -17.38 2.31
CA LEU A 47 -30.54 -17.74 2.37
C LEU A 47 -30.24 -18.72 3.51
N GLY A 48 -30.80 -18.49 4.69
CA GLY A 48 -30.46 -19.23 5.91
C GLY A 48 -30.54 -20.77 5.77
N PRO A 49 -31.67 -21.34 5.29
CA PRO A 49 -31.80 -22.77 5.07
C PRO A 49 -30.79 -23.32 4.05
N ARG A 50 -30.59 -22.60 2.93
CA ARG A 50 -29.64 -22.99 1.86
C ARG A 50 -28.21 -23.01 2.38
N LEU A 51 -27.82 -21.98 3.12
CA LEU A 51 -26.49 -21.85 3.68
C LEU A 51 -26.16 -22.99 4.66
N ARG A 52 -27.11 -23.31 5.56
CA ARG A 52 -26.96 -24.45 6.49
C ARG A 52 -26.84 -25.78 5.75
N ALA A 53 -27.66 -26.01 4.73
CA ALA A 53 -27.62 -27.22 3.93
C ALA A 53 -26.30 -27.36 3.14
N ALA A 54 -25.86 -26.29 2.47
CA ALA A 54 -24.61 -26.28 1.71
C ALA A 54 -23.39 -26.50 2.63
N ARG A 55 -23.36 -25.83 3.79
CA ARG A 55 -22.30 -26.03 4.80
C ARG A 55 -22.22 -27.49 5.27
N ALA A 56 -23.36 -28.13 5.55
CA ALA A 56 -23.40 -29.54 5.94
C ALA A 56 -22.98 -30.50 4.79
N ALA A 57 -23.15 -30.07 3.54
CA ALA A 57 -22.78 -30.84 2.36
C ALA A 57 -21.36 -30.56 1.83
N ALA A 58 -20.68 -29.52 2.31
CA ALA A 58 -19.44 -29.01 1.72
C ALA A 58 -18.30 -30.04 1.63
N GLY A 59 -18.26 -31.03 2.54
CA GLY A 59 -17.28 -32.12 2.50
C GLY A 59 -17.54 -33.20 1.43
N ARG A 60 -18.68 -33.15 0.72
CA ARG A 60 -19.09 -34.20 -0.23
C ARG A 60 -18.48 -34.07 -1.63
N GLY A 61 -17.92 -32.91 -1.98
CA GLY A 61 -17.36 -32.65 -3.31
C GLY A 61 -17.24 -31.16 -3.63
N ASP A 62 -16.64 -30.82 -4.78
CA ASP A 62 -16.31 -29.43 -5.12
C ASP A 62 -17.55 -28.61 -5.42
N GLU A 63 -18.54 -29.23 -6.06
CA GLU A 63 -19.82 -28.59 -6.32
C GLU A 63 -20.52 -28.18 -5.02
N ALA A 64 -20.46 -29.02 -3.99
CA ALA A 64 -21.05 -28.72 -2.68
C ALA A 64 -20.24 -27.65 -1.92
N ALA A 65 -18.90 -27.72 -1.99
CA ALA A 65 -18.03 -26.69 -1.43
C ALA A 65 -18.25 -25.32 -2.12
N GLN A 66 -18.36 -25.32 -3.44
CA GLN A 66 -18.59 -24.12 -4.25
C GLN A 66 -19.98 -23.53 -4.00
N ALA A 67 -20.99 -24.37 -3.78
CA ALA A 67 -22.31 -23.93 -3.32
C ALA A 67 -22.22 -23.18 -2.01
N TRP A 68 -21.48 -23.70 -1.03
CA TRP A 68 -21.26 -22.99 0.22
C TRP A 68 -20.52 -21.67 0.02
N VAL A 69 -19.44 -21.64 -0.76
CA VAL A 69 -18.70 -20.41 -1.11
C VAL A 69 -19.64 -19.34 -1.66
N ASN A 70 -20.45 -19.67 -2.67
CA ASN A 70 -21.32 -18.69 -3.30
C ASN A 70 -22.39 -18.17 -2.34
N LEU A 71 -22.97 -19.03 -1.51
CA LEU A 71 -23.95 -18.62 -0.50
C LEU A 71 -23.31 -17.74 0.60
N GLU A 72 -22.05 -17.98 0.95
CA GLU A 72 -21.28 -17.11 1.86
C GLU A 72 -20.99 -15.73 1.24
N LYS A 73 -20.66 -15.67 -0.06
CA LYS A 73 -20.51 -14.39 -0.78
C LYS A 73 -21.83 -13.61 -0.82
N ILE A 74 -22.97 -14.30 -1.00
CA ILE A 74 -24.30 -13.68 -0.91
C ILE A 74 -24.56 -13.17 0.52
N ARG A 75 -24.23 -13.96 1.56
CA ARG A 75 -24.36 -13.52 2.96
C ARG A 75 -23.57 -12.25 3.22
N TYR A 76 -22.30 -12.22 2.80
CA TYR A 76 -21.43 -11.06 2.92
C TYR A 76 -22.06 -9.81 2.29
N LEU A 77 -22.56 -9.94 1.05
CA LEU A 77 -23.22 -8.86 0.33
C LEU A 77 -24.48 -8.36 1.06
N LEU A 78 -25.32 -9.26 1.58
CA LEU A 78 -26.54 -8.88 2.30
C LEU A 78 -26.22 -8.15 3.61
N GLN A 79 -25.22 -8.60 4.37
CA GLN A 79 -24.77 -7.90 5.58
C GLN A 79 -24.31 -6.46 5.26
N ALA A 80 -23.51 -6.30 4.19
CA ALA A 80 -23.08 -4.97 3.74
C ALA A 80 -24.28 -4.11 3.26
N LEU A 81 -25.22 -4.68 2.52
CA LEU A 81 -26.42 -3.99 2.07
C LEU A 81 -27.37 -3.63 3.21
N ASN A 82 -27.36 -4.39 4.30
CA ASN A 82 -28.10 -4.09 5.53
C ASN A 82 -27.45 -2.97 6.36
N GLY A 83 -26.22 -2.59 6.05
CA GLY A 83 -25.50 -1.61 6.83
C GLY A 83 -24.91 -2.17 8.12
N GLU A 84 -24.62 -3.48 8.16
CA GLU A 84 -24.08 -4.15 9.35
C GLU A 84 -22.77 -3.51 9.83
N ASP A 85 -22.83 -2.86 10.99
CA ASP A 85 -21.75 -2.14 11.64
C ASP A 85 -21.19 -2.87 12.87
N GLY A 86 -21.84 -3.95 13.33
CA GLY A 86 -21.40 -4.77 14.45
C GLY A 86 -20.23 -5.67 14.08
N PRO A 87 -19.01 -5.49 14.64
CA PRO A 87 -17.86 -6.31 14.28
C PRO A 87 -18.07 -7.80 14.63
N GLU A 88 -18.81 -8.13 15.68
CA GLU A 88 -19.15 -9.49 16.08
C GLU A 88 -20.00 -10.21 15.03
N ALA A 89 -20.93 -9.51 14.37
CA ALA A 89 -21.80 -10.08 13.34
C ALA A 89 -20.98 -10.58 12.13
N TRP A 90 -19.88 -9.90 11.83
CA TRP A 90 -18.96 -10.29 10.76
C TRP A 90 -18.13 -11.51 11.09
N VAL A 91 -17.95 -11.91 12.35
CA VAL A 91 -17.09 -13.03 12.74
C VAL A 91 -17.78 -14.13 13.57
N SER A 92 -19.09 -14.02 13.78
CA SER A 92 -19.92 -14.98 14.51
C SER A 92 -19.81 -16.43 14.04
N ASP A 93 -19.59 -16.64 12.74
CA ASP A 93 -19.46 -17.96 12.10
C ASP A 93 -18.06 -18.20 11.50
N ILE A 94 -17.01 -17.56 12.05
CA ILE A 94 -15.68 -17.60 11.44
C ILE A 94 -14.99 -18.96 11.60
N GLU A 95 -15.10 -19.61 12.77
CA GLU A 95 -14.43 -20.88 13.05
C GLU A 95 -14.78 -21.97 12.04
N PRO A 96 -16.06 -22.20 11.68
CA PRO A 96 -16.43 -23.16 10.64
C PRO A 96 -15.80 -22.89 9.27
N LEU A 97 -15.69 -21.61 8.87
CA LEU A 97 -15.05 -21.22 7.63
C LEU A 97 -13.56 -21.55 7.67
N LEU A 98 -12.87 -21.20 8.77
CA LEU A 98 -11.46 -21.49 8.96
C LEU A 98 -11.18 -23.00 9.01
N ALA A 99 -11.98 -23.75 9.76
CA ALA A 99 -11.86 -25.20 9.85
C ALA A 99 -11.99 -25.87 8.47
N PHE A 100 -12.98 -25.45 7.67
CA PHE A 100 -13.13 -25.97 6.32
C PHE A 100 -11.96 -25.57 5.42
N GLY A 101 -11.65 -24.27 5.35
CA GLY A 101 -10.64 -23.74 4.44
C GLY A 101 -9.21 -24.20 4.74
N LEU A 102 -8.88 -24.46 6.01
CA LEU A 102 -7.51 -24.74 6.46
C LEU A 102 -7.26 -26.18 6.92
N GLU A 103 -8.27 -26.90 7.42
CA GLU A 103 -8.10 -28.23 8.02
C GLU A 103 -8.64 -29.37 7.16
N SER A 104 -9.68 -29.16 6.36
CA SER A 104 -10.31 -30.26 5.61
C SER A 104 -9.31 -30.95 4.66
N LYS A 105 -9.20 -32.26 4.77
CA LYS A 105 -8.36 -33.07 3.87
C LYS A 105 -8.97 -33.16 2.48
N GLU A 106 -10.30 -33.16 2.37
CA GLU A 106 -10.98 -33.06 1.08
C GLU A 106 -10.68 -31.71 0.41
N ALA A 107 -10.70 -30.63 1.19
CA ALA A 107 -10.38 -29.28 0.75
C ALA A 107 -8.97 -29.16 0.13
N ARG A 108 -7.97 -29.83 0.72
CA ARG A 108 -6.57 -29.80 0.24
C ARG A 108 -6.37 -30.44 -1.14
N ARG A 109 -7.24 -31.35 -1.56
CA ARG A 109 -7.16 -31.98 -2.89
C ARG A 109 -7.77 -31.09 -3.99
N LYS A 110 -8.56 -30.08 -3.62
CA LYS A 110 -9.53 -29.39 -4.47
C LYS A 110 -9.44 -27.88 -4.21
N GLN A 111 -8.44 -27.28 -4.83
CA GLN A 111 -7.83 -26.04 -4.36
C GLN A 111 -8.63 -24.72 -4.54
N PRO A 112 -9.57 -24.55 -5.51
CA PRO A 112 -10.22 -23.25 -5.70
C PRO A 112 -11.19 -22.85 -4.55
N SER A 113 -12.18 -23.68 -4.22
CA SER A 113 -13.24 -23.30 -3.28
C SER A 113 -12.73 -23.09 -1.86
N CYS A 114 -11.66 -23.76 -1.48
CA CYS A 114 -11.07 -23.68 -0.14
C CYS A 114 -10.33 -22.36 0.04
N SER A 115 -9.57 -21.95 -0.98
CA SER A 115 -8.95 -20.62 -1.01
C SER A 115 -10.00 -19.51 -0.99
N ASP A 116 -11.12 -19.68 -1.70
CA ASP A 116 -12.24 -18.74 -1.64
C ASP A 116 -12.85 -18.63 -0.23
N ILE A 117 -13.01 -19.73 0.50
CA ILE A 117 -13.48 -19.69 1.91
C ILE A 117 -12.47 -18.97 2.81
N VAL A 118 -11.17 -19.27 2.68
CA VAL A 118 -10.12 -18.57 3.44
C VAL A 118 -10.12 -17.08 3.13
N PHE A 119 -10.32 -16.73 1.86
CA PHE A 119 -10.42 -15.35 1.40
C PHE A 119 -11.63 -14.63 1.99
N ILE A 120 -12.82 -15.24 1.95
CA ILE A 120 -14.04 -14.68 2.59
C ILE A 120 -13.82 -14.51 4.08
N ALA A 121 -13.27 -15.52 4.77
CA ALA A 121 -12.96 -15.44 6.19
C ALA A 121 -12.01 -14.27 6.49
N SER A 122 -10.95 -14.11 5.68
CA SER A 122 -9.99 -13.02 5.85
C SER A 122 -10.61 -11.64 5.65
N GLN A 123 -11.46 -11.47 4.62
CA GLN A 123 -12.20 -10.22 4.40
C GLN A 123 -13.11 -9.87 5.59
N ARG A 124 -13.83 -10.86 6.13
CA ARG A 124 -14.71 -10.68 7.29
C ARG A 124 -13.93 -10.28 8.55
N ILE A 125 -12.77 -10.89 8.78
CA ILE A 125 -11.88 -10.53 9.90
C ILE A 125 -11.37 -9.10 9.75
N VAL A 126 -10.91 -8.72 8.56
CA VAL A 126 -10.41 -7.37 8.29
C VAL A 126 -11.50 -6.32 8.43
N LEU A 127 -12.70 -6.59 7.91
CA LEU A 127 -13.84 -5.69 8.05
C LEU A 127 -14.23 -5.51 9.52
N ALA A 128 -14.36 -6.60 10.28
CA ALA A 128 -14.61 -6.54 11.72
C ALA A 128 -13.53 -5.72 12.46
N ALA A 129 -12.26 -5.87 12.05
CA ALA A 129 -11.17 -5.09 12.61
C ALA A 129 -11.32 -3.58 12.34
N PHE A 130 -11.67 -3.18 11.13
CA PHE A 130 -11.89 -1.77 10.79
C PHE A 130 -13.12 -1.18 11.49
N LEU A 131 -14.21 -1.94 11.59
CA LEU A 131 -15.40 -1.52 12.34
C LEU A 131 -15.11 -1.34 13.84
N ALA A 132 -14.32 -2.25 14.43
CA ALA A 132 -13.97 -2.20 15.84
C ALA A 132 -12.89 -1.15 16.17
N HIS A 133 -11.89 -0.98 15.30
CA HIS A 133 -10.62 -0.30 15.64
C HIS A 133 -10.13 0.70 14.59
N GLY A 134 -10.90 1.00 13.54
CA GLY A 134 -10.50 1.91 12.46
C GLY A 134 -10.27 3.38 12.88
N LYS A 135 -10.36 3.70 14.18
CA LYS A 135 -10.13 5.03 14.74
C LYS A 135 -8.66 5.20 15.15
N THR A 136 -8.15 6.42 15.03
CA THR A 136 -6.75 6.80 15.31
C THR A 136 -6.16 6.34 16.66
N PRO A 137 -6.90 6.28 17.80
CA PRO A 137 -6.32 5.81 19.06
C PRO A 137 -6.18 4.28 19.18
N ASP A 138 -6.86 3.45 18.37
CA ASP A 138 -6.88 1.98 18.52
C ASP A 138 -5.90 1.25 17.59
N ARG A 139 -4.84 1.92 17.13
CA ARG A 139 -3.90 1.39 16.12
C ARG A 139 -3.21 0.09 16.55
N GLY A 140 -2.90 -0.08 17.84
CA GLY A 140 -2.36 -1.33 18.40
C GLY A 140 -3.29 -2.51 18.19
N ARG A 141 -4.58 -2.31 18.48
CA ARG A 141 -5.62 -3.34 18.33
C ARG A 141 -5.93 -3.62 16.87
N LEU A 142 -6.00 -2.58 16.04
CA LEU A 142 -6.14 -2.75 14.59
C LEU A 142 -4.97 -3.55 14.00
N ALA A 143 -3.73 -3.22 14.33
CA ALA A 143 -2.56 -3.95 13.86
C ALA A 143 -2.57 -5.43 14.29
N SER A 144 -2.91 -5.71 15.55
CA SER A 144 -3.10 -7.08 16.06
C SER A 144 -4.15 -7.86 15.27
N ALA A 145 -5.30 -7.22 15.01
CA ALA A 145 -6.39 -7.82 14.25
C ALA A 145 -6.00 -8.12 12.78
N LEU A 146 -5.34 -7.16 12.11
CA LEU A 146 -4.82 -7.35 10.75
C LEU A 146 -3.73 -8.41 10.69
N PHE A 147 -2.92 -8.53 11.75
CA PHE A 147 -1.93 -9.59 11.88
C PHE A 147 -2.58 -10.98 12.00
N ARG A 148 -3.70 -11.11 12.73
CA ARG A 148 -4.46 -12.37 12.78
C ARG A 148 -5.02 -12.76 11.41
N ALA A 149 -5.57 -11.80 10.66
CA ALA A 149 -5.97 -12.03 9.27
C ALA A 149 -4.79 -12.47 8.39
N THR A 150 -3.61 -11.86 8.59
CA THR A 150 -2.38 -12.24 7.90
C THR A 150 -1.95 -13.67 8.23
N CYS A 151 -2.08 -14.12 9.48
CA CYS A 151 -1.83 -15.51 9.87
C CYS A 151 -2.73 -16.50 9.12
N VAL A 152 -4.01 -16.16 8.96
CA VAL A 152 -5.00 -16.95 8.20
C VAL A 152 -4.64 -17.00 6.72
N LEU A 153 -4.27 -15.87 6.10
CA LEU A 153 -3.85 -15.81 4.70
C LEU A 153 -2.57 -16.61 4.46
N GLU A 154 -1.57 -16.50 5.33
CA GLU A 154 -0.33 -17.29 5.28
C GLU A 154 -0.60 -18.80 5.37
N ALA A 155 -1.55 -19.20 6.22
CA ALA A 155 -2.02 -20.57 6.27
C ALA A 155 -2.65 -21.00 4.94
N GLY A 156 -3.52 -20.17 4.36
CA GLY A 156 -4.13 -20.41 3.06
C GLY A 156 -3.11 -20.52 1.92
N ILE A 157 -2.14 -19.61 1.85
CA ILE A 157 -1.09 -19.59 0.82
C ILE A 157 -0.21 -20.84 0.91
N ARG A 158 0.13 -21.32 2.12
CA ARG A 158 0.91 -22.57 2.25
C ARG A 158 0.12 -23.81 1.83
N LEU A 159 -1.21 -23.77 1.88
CA LEU A 159 -2.07 -24.85 1.41
C LEU A 159 -2.33 -24.78 -0.09
N ASN A 160 -2.40 -23.57 -0.64
CA ASN A 160 -2.56 -23.30 -2.07
C ASN A 160 -1.70 -22.11 -2.50
N ASP A 161 -0.48 -22.40 -2.92
CA ASP A 161 0.49 -21.42 -3.39
C ASP A 161 0.15 -20.83 -4.77
N ASN A 162 -0.84 -21.39 -5.48
CA ASN A 162 -1.31 -20.88 -6.76
C ASN A 162 -2.42 -19.83 -6.61
N SER A 163 -2.95 -19.63 -5.40
CA SER A 163 -4.02 -18.67 -5.16
C SER A 163 -3.52 -17.22 -5.19
N GLN A 164 -3.69 -16.55 -6.32
CA GLN A 164 -3.30 -15.15 -6.51
C GLN A 164 -4.09 -14.19 -5.62
N LEU A 165 -5.39 -14.43 -5.39
CA LEU A 165 -6.23 -13.59 -4.52
C LEU A 165 -5.71 -13.54 -3.08
N LEU A 166 -5.41 -14.70 -2.49
CA LEU A 166 -4.80 -14.77 -1.15
C LEU A 166 -3.47 -14.02 -1.08
N LYS A 167 -2.63 -14.13 -2.10
CA LYS A 167 -1.34 -13.42 -2.18
C LYS A 167 -1.52 -11.90 -2.25
N LEU A 168 -2.39 -11.41 -3.14
CA LEU A 168 -2.68 -9.98 -3.29
C LEU A 168 -3.22 -9.37 -1.99
N TYR A 169 -4.12 -10.09 -1.31
CA TYR A 169 -4.67 -9.65 -0.03
C TYR A 169 -3.61 -9.66 1.08
N ALA A 170 -2.75 -10.68 1.12
CA ALA A 170 -1.64 -10.74 2.07
C ALA A 170 -0.63 -9.61 1.86
N ILE A 171 -0.31 -9.26 0.60
CA ILE A 171 0.55 -8.12 0.27
C ILE A 171 0.00 -6.83 0.90
N ARG A 172 -1.30 -6.54 0.72
CA ARG A 172 -1.93 -5.34 1.30
C ARG A 172 -1.79 -5.31 2.83
N LEU A 173 -2.12 -6.41 3.51
CA LEU A 173 -2.05 -6.45 4.97
C LEU A 173 -0.62 -6.33 5.49
N TYR A 174 0.35 -7.00 4.85
CA TYR A 174 1.75 -6.86 5.22
C TYR A 174 2.25 -5.42 5.05
N LEU A 175 1.84 -4.72 3.99
CA LEU A 175 2.22 -3.32 3.79
C LEU A 175 1.57 -2.38 4.82
N VAL A 176 0.32 -2.61 5.20
CA VAL A 176 -0.32 -1.88 6.31
C VAL A 176 0.43 -2.11 7.63
N LEU A 177 0.97 -3.32 7.83
CA LEU A 177 1.81 -3.69 8.99
C LEU A 177 3.30 -3.30 8.83
N SER A 178 3.66 -2.48 7.83
CA SER A 178 5.04 -2.05 7.56
C SER A 178 6.03 -3.20 7.33
N CYS A 179 5.55 -4.32 6.79
CA CYS A 179 6.32 -5.54 6.53
C CYS A 179 6.66 -5.67 5.03
N TYR A 180 7.41 -4.71 4.48
CA TYR A 180 7.74 -4.65 3.05
C TYR A 180 8.41 -5.92 2.52
N ASP A 181 9.37 -6.49 3.24
CA ASP A 181 10.13 -7.65 2.75
C ASP A 181 9.26 -8.85 2.48
N ARG A 182 8.28 -9.10 3.36
CA ARG A 182 7.37 -10.23 3.20
C ARG A 182 6.38 -9.95 2.08
N ALA A 183 5.86 -8.72 2.00
CA ALA A 183 5.02 -8.29 0.88
C ALA A 183 5.75 -8.47 -0.45
N ARG A 184 7.02 -8.04 -0.54
CA ARG A 184 7.87 -8.21 -1.72
C ARG A 184 8.08 -9.68 -2.07
N ALA A 185 8.45 -10.50 -1.09
CA ALA A 185 8.63 -11.92 -1.32
C ALA A 185 7.37 -12.60 -1.86
N ILE A 186 6.18 -12.20 -1.40
CA ILE A 186 4.90 -12.73 -1.93
C ILE A 186 4.65 -12.18 -3.35
N TYR A 187 4.88 -10.89 -3.58
CA TYR A 187 4.73 -10.25 -4.88
C TYR A 187 5.61 -10.91 -5.95
N ASP A 188 6.85 -11.26 -5.63
CA ASP A 188 7.75 -11.97 -6.54
C ASP A 188 7.18 -13.32 -6.98
N THR A 189 6.42 -14.01 -6.12
CA THR A 189 5.74 -15.28 -6.48
C THR A 189 4.52 -15.09 -7.39
N LEU A 190 4.04 -13.86 -7.60
CA LEU A 190 3.02 -13.57 -8.61
C LEU A 190 3.62 -13.64 -10.02
N SER A 191 4.95 -13.54 -10.15
CA SER A 191 5.66 -13.55 -11.44
C SER A 191 5.10 -12.52 -12.43
N ILE A 192 4.92 -11.29 -11.96
CA ILE A 192 4.42 -10.15 -12.73
C ILE A 192 5.30 -9.91 -13.96
N LYS A 193 4.68 -9.83 -15.14
CA LYS A 193 5.38 -9.61 -16.42
C LYS A 193 4.60 -8.69 -17.35
N HIS A 194 5.35 -7.98 -18.21
CA HIS A 194 4.81 -7.18 -19.30
C HIS A 194 3.73 -6.19 -18.83
N ILE A 195 2.54 -6.22 -19.44
CA ILE A 195 1.41 -5.33 -19.13
C ILE A 195 1.01 -5.36 -17.65
N GLN A 196 1.31 -6.43 -16.93
CA GLN A 196 1.01 -6.52 -15.51
C GLN A 196 1.82 -5.52 -14.66
N HIS A 197 2.95 -5.01 -15.16
CA HIS A 197 3.64 -3.89 -14.49
C HIS A 197 2.75 -2.63 -14.49
N ASP A 198 2.01 -2.39 -15.57
CA ASP A 198 1.13 -1.23 -15.68
C ASP A 198 -0.13 -1.37 -14.81
N THR A 199 -0.65 -2.59 -14.71
CA THR A 199 -1.93 -2.83 -14.01
C THR A 199 -1.75 -3.16 -12.53
N LEU A 200 -0.66 -3.82 -12.12
CA LEU A 200 -0.49 -4.38 -10.76
C LEU A 200 0.69 -3.81 -9.95
N ALA A 201 1.63 -3.07 -10.54
CA ALA A 201 2.78 -2.56 -9.78
C ALA A 201 2.36 -1.63 -8.63
N HIS A 202 1.21 -0.97 -8.74
CA HIS A 202 0.63 -0.11 -7.70
C HIS A 202 0.39 -0.81 -6.35
N PHE A 203 0.40 -2.15 -6.31
CA PHE A 203 0.31 -2.89 -5.05
C PHE A 203 1.54 -2.73 -4.16
N ILE A 204 2.71 -2.48 -4.73
CA ILE A 204 3.99 -2.55 -4.01
C ILE A 204 4.96 -1.42 -4.36
N ALA A 205 4.92 -0.86 -5.57
CA ALA A 205 5.80 0.22 -5.98
C ALA A 205 5.63 1.44 -5.07
N GLY A 206 6.75 1.99 -4.60
CA GLY A 206 6.79 3.15 -3.70
C GLY A 206 6.61 2.78 -2.23
N GLN A 207 6.23 1.54 -1.91
CA GLN A 207 6.11 1.12 -0.52
C GLN A 207 7.46 0.79 0.09
N GLY A 208 8.45 0.42 -0.71
CA GLY A 208 9.80 0.12 -0.22
C GLY A 208 10.48 1.39 0.26
N ILE A 209 10.46 2.47 -0.54
CA ILE A 209 10.98 3.77 -0.10
C ILE A 209 10.22 4.28 1.13
N ALA A 210 8.89 4.16 1.15
CA ALA A 210 8.07 4.55 2.29
C ALA A 210 8.32 3.72 3.56
N LEU A 211 9.02 2.59 3.47
CA LEU A 211 9.32 1.69 4.59
C LEU A 211 10.84 1.52 4.82
N GLY A 212 11.65 2.41 4.26
CA GLY A 212 13.10 2.43 4.43
C GLY A 212 13.85 1.36 3.63
N CYS A 213 13.18 0.63 2.74
CA CYS A 213 13.75 -0.40 1.86
C CYS A 213 13.97 0.13 0.43
N SER A 214 14.52 1.34 0.29
CA SER A 214 14.58 2.08 -0.98
C SER A 214 15.31 1.35 -2.12
N LEU A 215 16.35 0.55 -1.81
CA LEU A 215 17.09 -0.18 -2.84
C LEU A 215 16.24 -1.28 -3.50
N ALA A 216 15.52 -2.07 -2.71
CA ALA A 216 14.64 -3.11 -3.24
C ALA A 216 13.45 -2.50 -4.02
N ASP A 217 13.00 -1.31 -3.62
CA ASP A 217 11.98 -0.57 -4.36
C ASP A 217 12.51 0.00 -5.68
N LEU A 218 13.77 0.43 -5.72
CA LEU A 218 14.42 0.91 -6.93
C LEU A 218 14.55 -0.20 -7.98
N GLU A 219 14.98 -1.40 -7.55
CA GLU A 219 15.03 -2.59 -8.42
C GLU A 219 13.67 -2.89 -9.06
N LEU A 220 12.60 -2.84 -8.25
CA LEU A 220 11.23 -2.99 -8.74
C LEU A 220 10.85 -1.90 -9.76
N CYS A 221 11.22 -0.65 -9.49
CA CYS A 221 10.89 0.44 -10.38
C CYS A 221 11.60 0.28 -11.72
N TYR A 222 12.87 -0.14 -11.73
CA TYR A 222 13.62 -0.41 -12.95
C TYR A 222 13.04 -1.56 -13.79
N ASP A 223 12.50 -2.61 -13.16
CA ASP A 223 11.75 -3.63 -13.89
C ASP A 223 10.54 -3.02 -14.64
N GLY A 224 9.83 -2.11 -13.97
CA GLY A 224 8.70 -1.37 -14.55
C GLY A 224 9.13 -0.42 -15.68
N VAL A 225 10.18 0.39 -15.47
CA VAL A 225 10.73 1.30 -16.49
C VAL A 225 11.15 0.51 -17.74
N SER A 226 11.87 -0.60 -17.54
CA SER A 226 12.32 -1.48 -18.63
C SER A 226 11.17 -2.01 -19.48
N PHE A 227 10.01 -2.29 -18.87
CA PHE A 227 8.81 -2.68 -19.60
C PHE A 227 8.31 -1.56 -20.52
N TYR A 228 8.19 -0.32 -20.02
CA TYR A 228 7.72 0.80 -20.83
C TYR A 228 8.69 1.13 -21.97
N ASP A 229 10.00 1.08 -21.71
CA ASP A 229 11.03 1.29 -22.74
C ASP A 229 10.92 0.22 -23.84
N LEU A 230 10.80 -1.05 -23.44
CA LEU A 230 10.61 -2.14 -24.40
C LEU A 230 9.32 -1.99 -25.20
N ALA A 231 8.22 -1.59 -24.56
CA ALA A 231 6.95 -1.36 -25.22
C ALA A 231 7.04 -0.20 -26.23
N SER A 232 7.70 0.90 -25.87
CA SER A 232 7.91 2.05 -26.75
C SER A 232 8.69 1.69 -28.02
N ALA A 233 9.65 0.77 -27.92
CA ALA A 233 10.45 0.30 -29.05
C ALA A 233 9.74 -0.79 -29.89
N LYS A 234 8.92 -1.64 -29.25
CA LYS A 234 8.26 -2.79 -29.90
C LYS A 234 6.98 -2.40 -30.64
N LEU A 235 6.10 -1.61 -30.04
CA LEU A 235 4.77 -1.32 -30.57
C LEU A 235 4.77 -0.69 -31.98
N PRO A 236 5.67 0.26 -32.32
CA PRO A 236 5.76 0.76 -33.69
C PRO A 236 5.99 -0.34 -34.73
N ARG A 237 6.76 -1.38 -34.40
CA ARG A 237 7.02 -2.52 -35.29
C ARG A 237 5.82 -3.45 -35.40
N ASP A 238 5.09 -3.65 -34.31
CA ASP A 238 3.84 -4.44 -34.33
C ASP A 238 2.78 -3.77 -35.22
N ILE A 239 2.69 -2.43 -35.17
CA ILE A 239 1.83 -1.64 -36.04
C ILE A 239 2.25 -1.80 -37.51
N GLU A 240 3.53 -1.63 -37.82
CA GLU A 240 4.06 -1.83 -39.18
C GLU A 240 3.74 -3.24 -39.71
N MET A 241 3.94 -4.26 -38.88
CA MET A 241 3.62 -5.65 -39.23
C MET A 241 2.12 -5.84 -39.51
N ALA A 242 1.24 -5.23 -38.71
CA ALA A 242 -0.20 -5.28 -38.94
C ALA A 242 -0.60 -4.66 -40.29
N TYR A 243 0.07 -3.59 -40.73
CA TYR A 243 -0.10 -3.04 -42.08
C TYR A 243 0.38 -4.01 -43.16
N GLN A 244 1.58 -4.59 -43.00
CA GLN A 244 2.15 -5.53 -43.97
C GLN A 244 1.30 -6.80 -44.15
N LEU A 245 0.69 -7.28 -43.06
CA LEU A 245 -0.19 -8.45 -43.04
C LEU A 245 -1.64 -8.14 -43.46
N GLY A 246 -1.98 -6.86 -43.66
CA GLY A 246 -3.34 -6.44 -44.03
C GLY A 246 -4.38 -6.58 -42.91
N THR A 247 -3.96 -6.70 -41.64
CA THR A 247 -4.85 -6.79 -40.48
C THR A 247 -5.20 -5.40 -39.94
N TYR A 248 -5.81 -4.56 -40.79
CA TYR A 248 -6.06 -3.15 -40.48
C TYR A 248 -6.98 -2.92 -39.27
N SER A 249 -7.85 -3.87 -38.93
CA SER A 249 -8.70 -3.80 -37.74
C SER A 249 -7.87 -3.69 -36.45
N ASN A 250 -6.71 -4.34 -36.40
CA ASN A 250 -5.86 -4.38 -35.21
C ASN A 250 -4.95 -3.15 -35.09
N VAL A 251 -4.80 -2.37 -36.17
CA VAL A 251 -3.95 -1.16 -36.16
C VAL A 251 -4.50 -0.14 -35.17
N GLN A 252 -5.83 0.05 -35.14
CA GLN A 252 -6.44 0.97 -34.19
C GLN A 252 -6.20 0.52 -32.75
N ASP A 253 -6.39 -0.77 -32.46
CA ASP A 253 -6.14 -1.34 -31.13
C ASP A 253 -4.68 -1.13 -30.69
N PHE A 254 -3.72 -1.26 -31.60
CA PHE A 254 -2.30 -1.00 -31.29
C PHE A 254 -2.00 0.47 -31.04
N LEU A 255 -2.63 1.39 -31.79
CA LEU A 255 -2.47 2.82 -31.58
C LEU A 255 -3.07 3.25 -30.24
N ASP A 256 -4.27 2.78 -29.93
CA ASP A 256 -4.94 3.05 -28.65
C ASP A 256 -4.14 2.47 -27.49
N PHE A 257 -3.61 1.25 -27.64
CA PHE A 257 -2.75 0.64 -26.63
C PHE A 257 -1.42 1.39 -26.45
N GLN A 258 -0.82 1.88 -27.53
CA GLN A 258 0.39 2.70 -27.46
C GLN A 258 0.12 4.02 -26.71
N ASP A 259 -0.97 4.71 -27.02
CA ASP A 259 -1.38 5.94 -26.33
C ASP A 259 -1.63 5.70 -24.83
N ASN A 260 -2.40 4.65 -24.50
CA ASN A 260 -2.70 4.25 -23.13
C ASN A 260 -1.44 3.95 -22.31
N LEU A 261 -0.43 3.31 -22.89
CA LEU A 261 0.83 3.04 -22.21
C LEU A 261 1.73 4.28 -22.12
N ALA A 262 1.79 5.09 -23.18
CA ALA A 262 2.60 6.31 -23.20
C ALA A 262 2.12 7.34 -22.18
N HIS A 263 0.82 7.37 -21.91
CA HIS A 263 0.17 8.27 -20.97
C HIS A 263 -0.33 7.54 -19.70
N SER A 264 0.27 6.41 -19.33
CA SER A 264 -0.14 5.68 -18.12
C SER A 264 0.20 6.42 -16.82
N VAL A 265 -0.77 6.51 -15.92
CA VAL A 265 -0.57 6.99 -14.53
C VAL A 265 0.48 6.16 -13.80
N GLN A 266 0.47 4.83 -13.97
CA GLN A 266 1.43 3.95 -13.30
C GLN A 266 2.86 4.16 -13.84
N ARG A 267 3.01 4.45 -15.13
CA ARG A 267 4.30 4.81 -15.74
C ARG A 267 4.87 6.06 -15.08
N GLU A 268 4.09 7.13 -15.02
CA GLU A 268 4.52 8.39 -14.42
C GLU A 268 4.88 8.20 -12.94
N CYS A 269 4.08 7.45 -12.18
CA CYS A 269 4.39 7.12 -10.79
C CYS A 269 5.71 6.35 -10.67
N THR A 270 5.91 5.31 -11.49
CA THR A 270 7.11 4.45 -11.45
C THR A 270 8.38 5.28 -11.70
N HIS A 271 8.36 6.20 -12.66
CA HIS A 271 9.50 7.10 -12.91
C HIS A 271 9.82 8.00 -11.72
N ARG A 272 8.82 8.61 -11.07
CA ARG A 272 9.07 9.48 -9.91
C ARG A 272 9.59 8.67 -8.71
N LEU A 273 9.05 7.47 -8.52
CA LEU A 273 9.51 6.56 -7.46
C LEU A 273 10.94 6.07 -7.70
N ALA A 274 11.33 5.80 -8.94
CA ALA A 274 12.72 5.48 -9.31
C ALA A 274 13.66 6.64 -8.93
N LEU A 275 13.37 7.86 -9.40
CA LEU A 275 14.19 9.04 -9.12
C LEU A 275 14.32 9.34 -7.61
N ARG A 276 13.21 9.22 -6.87
CA ARG A 276 13.23 9.35 -5.40
C ARG A 276 14.10 8.28 -4.75
N SER A 277 14.00 7.04 -5.21
CA SER A 277 14.77 5.93 -4.63
C SER A 277 16.25 6.04 -4.97
N GLU A 278 16.61 6.46 -6.18
CA GLU A 278 17.99 6.78 -6.58
C GLU A 278 18.57 7.88 -5.68
N ALA A 279 17.79 8.93 -5.41
CA ALA A 279 18.20 10.05 -4.56
C ALA A 279 18.53 9.66 -3.12
N VAL A 280 17.95 8.57 -2.61
CA VAL A 280 18.21 8.05 -1.25
C VAL A 280 19.30 6.97 -1.26
N THR A 281 19.45 6.23 -2.36
CA THR A 281 20.34 5.05 -2.44
C THR A 281 21.73 5.35 -2.98
N ASN A 282 21.86 6.27 -3.93
CA ASN A 282 23.08 6.45 -4.73
C ASN A 282 23.95 7.65 -4.30
N THR A 283 23.76 8.20 -3.10
CA THR A 283 24.17 9.60 -2.84
C THR A 283 24.80 9.81 -1.45
N GLY A 284 26.13 9.71 -1.40
CA GLY A 284 26.95 10.35 -0.37
C GLY A 284 27.76 11.50 -0.98
N GLY A 285 27.69 12.70 -0.40
CA GLY A 285 28.59 13.81 -0.74
C GLY A 285 28.29 14.55 -2.06
N LYS A 286 29.35 14.93 -2.80
CA LYS A 286 29.28 15.83 -3.97
C LYS A 286 28.64 15.19 -5.22
N GLU A 287 28.70 13.87 -5.35
CA GLU A 287 28.14 13.13 -6.50
C GLU A 287 26.62 13.33 -6.61
N MET A 288 25.93 13.52 -5.47
CA MET A 288 24.50 13.81 -5.44
C MET A 288 24.13 15.06 -6.25
N LEU A 289 24.90 16.14 -6.14
CA LEU A 289 24.63 17.35 -6.92
C LEU A 289 24.89 17.14 -8.40
N ALA A 290 25.92 16.36 -8.76
CA ALA A 290 26.21 16.04 -10.15
C ALA A 290 25.06 15.25 -10.78
N ASN A 291 24.49 14.28 -10.06
CA ASN A 291 23.34 13.51 -10.50
C ASN A 291 22.10 14.40 -10.70
N TRP A 292 21.81 15.30 -9.75
CA TRP A 292 20.69 16.24 -9.89
C TRP A 292 20.90 17.24 -11.03
N ALA A 293 22.12 17.72 -11.24
CA ALA A 293 22.44 18.60 -12.35
C ALA A 293 22.33 17.88 -13.71
N ALA A 294 22.63 16.58 -13.76
CA ALA A 294 22.54 15.76 -14.97
C ALA A 294 21.13 15.20 -15.22
N ALA A 295 20.23 15.26 -14.23
CA ALA A 295 18.86 14.79 -14.38
C ALA A 295 18.13 15.59 -15.46
N ASP A 296 17.45 14.88 -16.37
CA ASP A 296 16.60 15.49 -17.39
C ASP A 296 15.29 15.98 -16.76
N ALA A 297 15.36 17.09 -16.03
CA ALA A 297 14.21 17.68 -15.36
C ALA A 297 13.13 18.16 -16.35
N ALA A 298 13.50 18.41 -17.62
CA ALA A 298 12.60 18.91 -18.65
C ALA A 298 11.58 17.85 -19.10
N SER A 299 11.97 16.57 -19.16
CA SER A 299 11.07 15.47 -19.55
C SER A 299 10.02 15.11 -18.48
N ILE A 300 10.12 15.71 -17.28
CA ILE A 300 9.28 15.43 -16.11
C ILE A 300 8.24 16.55 -15.92
N VAL A 301 8.27 17.61 -16.73
CA VAL A 301 7.35 18.74 -16.64
C VAL A 301 5.97 18.35 -17.17
N HIS A 302 4.94 18.59 -16.36
CA HIS A 302 3.56 18.39 -16.75
C HIS A 302 2.81 19.72 -16.92
N THR A 303 2.05 19.82 -18.00
CA THR A 303 1.00 20.82 -18.21
C THR A 303 -0.35 20.25 -17.80
N GLU A 304 -1.34 21.11 -17.57
CA GLU A 304 -2.73 20.70 -17.32
C GLU A 304 -3.23 19.76 -18.43
N LYS A 305 -2.92 20.05 -19.70
CA LYS A 305 -3.25 19.19 -20.83
C LYS A 305 -2.60 17.81 -20.73
N SER A 306 -1.33 17.74 -20.35
CA SER A 306 -0.64 16.43 -20.22
C SER A 306 -1.16 15.61 -19.05
N LEU A 307 -1.57 16.25 -17.95
CA LEU A 307 -2.20 15.56 -16.81
C LEU A 307 -3.60 15.05 -17.17
N ALA A 308 -4.36 15.83 -17.93
CA ALA A 308 -5.69 15.45 -18.41
C ALA A 308 -5.67 14.32 -19.43
N ALA A 309 -4.53 14.09 -20.10
CA ALA A 309 -4.34 12.99 -21.05
C ALA A 309 -3.93 11.67 -20.38
N LEU A 310 -3.71 11.64 -19.06
CA LEU A 310 -3.27 10.43 -18.38
C LEU A 310 -4.38 9.37 -18.30
N HIS A 311 -4.01 8.12 -18.56
CA HIS A 311 -4.88 6.95 -18.47
C HIS A 311 -4.54 6.14 -17.21
N ASP A 312 -5.55 5.84 -16.40
CA ASP A 312 -5.39 4.98 -15.23
C ASP A 312 -5.74 3.53 -15.57
N ASN A 313 -4.72 2.74 -15.88
CA ASN A 313 -4.87 1.33 -16.26
C ASN A 313 -4.77 0.37 -15.05
N ARG A 314 -4.67 0.90 -13.82
CA ARG A 314 -4.43 0.07 -12.64
C ARG A 314 -5.66 -0.78 -12.29
N ASP A 315 -5.44 -2.07 -12.14
CA ASP A 315 -6.52 -3.01 -11.83
C ASP A 315 -6.73 -3.11 -10.32
N THR A 316 -7.71 -2.37 -9.82
CA THR A 316 -8.17 -2.45 -8.42
C THR A 316 -9.23 -3.54 -8.21
N ALA A 317 -9.90 -3.99 -9.28
CA ALA A 317 -10.94 -5.02 -9.21
C ALA A 317 -10.35 -6.43 -8.98
N VAL A 318 -9.08 -6.64 -9.32
CA VAL A 318 -8.32 -7.89 -9.10
C VAL A 318 -8.39 -8.40 -7.65
N MET A 319 -8.66 -7.53 -6.67
CA MET A 319 -8.79 -7.90 -5.26
C MET A 319 -10.03 -8.74 -4.95
N GLY A 320 -10.95 -8.95 -5.90
CA GLY A 320 -12.11 -9.82 -5.73
C GLY A 320 -13.12 -9.28 -4.71
N LEU A 321 -13.56 -8.03 -4.88
CA LEU A 321 -14.53 -7.41 -4.00
C LEU A 321 -15.84 -8.22 -3.93
N LEU A 322 -16.34 -8.44 -2.71
CA LEU A 322 -17.62 -9.10 -2.42
C LEU A 322 -18.78 -8.08 -2.27
N THR A 323 -18.51 -6.84 -2.65
CA THR A 323 -19.43 -5.70 -2.62
C THR A 323 -19.19 -4.85 -3.86
N PRO A 324 -20.22 -4.14 -4.33
CA PRO A 324 -20.07 -3.11 -5.35
C PRO A 324 -18.97 -2.08 -4.98
N PRO A 325 -18.14 -1.62 -5.92
CA PRO A 325 -17.05 -0.67 -5.64
C PRO A 325 -17.51 0.67 -5.04
N ASP A 326 -18.76 1.07 -5.31
CA ASP A 326 -19.37 2.30 -4.81
C ASP A 326 -19.81 2.21 -3.33
N MET A 327 -19.78 1.01 -2.73
CA MET A 327 -20.05 0.81 -1.30
C MET A 327 -18.78 1.07 -0.47
N LEU A 328 -18.37 2.34 -0.37
CA LEU A 328 -17.09 2.77 0.20
C LEU A 328 -16.78 2.19 1.59
N THR A 329 -17.75 2.14 2.51
CA THR A 329 -17.56 1.58 3.87
C THR A 329 -17.12 0.13 3.86
N TRP A 330 -17.58 -0.65 2.87
CA TRP A 330 -17.29 -2.08 2.73
C TRP A 330 -16.34 -2.38 1.57
N ASN A 331 -15.70 -1.35 1.01
CA ASN A 331 -14.69 -1.50 -0.02
C ASN A 331 -13.34 -1.80 0.63
N LEU A 332 -13.07 -3.09 0.82
CA LEU A 332 -11.84 -3.54 1.46
C LEU A 332 -10.59 -3.30 0.61
N GLU A 333 -10.71 -3.13 -0.70
CA GLU A 333 -9.56 -2.73 -1.52
C GLU A 333 -9.11 -1.33 -1.11
N ALA A 334 -10.04 -0.37 -0.98
CA ALA A 334 -9.74 0.98 -0.51
C ALA A 334 -9.30 1.01 0.96
N ALA A 335 -10.00 0.27 1.84
CA ALA A 335 -9.71 0.27 3.28
C ALA A 335 -8.35 -0.35 3.63
N THR A 336 -7.84 -1.28 2.81
CA THR A 336 -6.55 -1.94 3.04
C THR A 336 -5.39 -1.30 2.27
N ARG A 337 -5.60 -0.14 1.62
CA ARG A 337 -4.50 0.57 0.98
C ARG A 337 -3.58 1.18 2.05
N PRO A 338 -2.25 0.96 1.99
CA PRO A 338 -1.31 1.59 2.92
C PRO A 338 -1.19 3.11 2.71
N ALA A 339 -1.53 3.60 1.51
CA ALA A 339 -1.55 5.01 1.13
C ALA A 339 -2.64 5.24 0.08
N PRO A 340 -3.13 6.47 -0.10
CA PRO A 340 -4.00 6.83 -1.21
C PRO A 340 -3.39 6.43 -2.56
N LEU A 341 -4.24 6.08 -3.52
CA LEU A 341 -3.78 5.73 -4.86
C LEU A 341 -3.30 7.00 -5.56
N ALA A 342 -2.03 7.02 -5.99
CA ALA A 342 -1.42 8.18 -6.61
C ALA A 342 -2.20 8.60 -7.87
N GLY A 343 -2.66 9.85 -7.92
CA GLY A 343 -3.35 10.44 -9.07
C GLY A 343 -2.55 11.58 -9.70
N THR A 344 -3.22 12.40 -10.51
CA THR A 344 -2.65 13.58 -11.17
C THR A 344 -2.00 14.54 -10.18
N ASN A 345 -2.66 14.84 -9.05
CA ASN A 345 -2.12 15.72 -8.00
C ASN A 345 -0.82 15.19 -7.40
N TRP A 346 -0.75 13.87 -7.16
CA TRP A 346 0.46 13.22 -6.68
C TRP A 346 1.58 13.32 -7.72
N ILE A 347 1.28 13.01 -8.99
CA ILE A 347 2.25 13.09 -10.09
C ILE A 347 2.78 14.52 -10.25
N GLN A 348 1.91 15.52 -10.22
CA GLN A 348 2.29 16.92 -10.33
C GLN A 348 3.22 17.32 -9.18
N ALA A 349 2.82 17.06 -7.93
CA ALA A 349 3.62 17.42 -6.76
C ALA A 349 4.98 16.73 -6.76
N PHE A 350 5.03 15.43 -7.04
CA PHE A 350 6.28 14.67 -7.06
C PHE A 350 7.14 14.90 -8.31
N SER A 351 6.58 15.47 -9.38
CA SER A 351 7.37 15.95 -10.52
C SER A 351 8.14 17.24 -10.21
N LEU A 352 7.66 18.04 -9.25
CA LEU A 352 8.34 19.28 -8.82
C LEU A 352 9.57 19.01 -7.96
N VAL A 353 9.62 17.88 -7.24
CA VAL A 353 10.78 17.49 -6.41
C VAL A 353 12.07 17.44 -7.23
N PRO A 354 12.20 16.60 -8.28
CA PRO A 354 13.43 16.55 -9.08
C PRO A 354 13.73 17.88 -9.80
N GLN A 355 12.71 18.66 -10.19
CA GLN A 355 12.90 19.99 -10.79
C GLN A 355 13.53 20.97 -9.79
N ILE A 356 13.04 20.99 -8.55
CA ILE A 356 13.60 21.82 -7.47
C ILE A 356 15.04 21.40 -7.19
N MET A 357 15.30 20.10 -7.05
CA MET A 357 16.65 19.59 -6.77
C MET A 357 17.62 19.90 -7.91
N HIS A 358 17.17 19.83 -9.16
CA HIS A 358 17.92 20.27 -10.33
C HIS A 358 18.27 21.76 -10.25
N CYS A 359 17.31 22.64 -9.97
CA CYS A 359 17.55 24.09 -9.84
C CYS A 359 18.57 24.41 -8.72
N ILE A 360 18.46 23.73 -7.57
CA ILE A 360 19.42 23.87 -6.47
C ILE A 360 20.83 23.45 -6.94
N ALA A 361 20.94 22.36 -7.70
CA ALA A 361 22.21 21.85 -8.19
C ALA A 361 22.84 22.72 -9.29
N THR A 362 22.04 23.34 -10.16
CA THR A 362 22.50 24.21 -11.26
C THR A 362 22.61 25.68 -10.89
N ALA A 363 22.33 26.00 -9.62
CA ALA A 363 22.36 27.34 -9.06
C ALA A 363 21.27 28.31 -9.60
N ASP A 364 20.14 27.79 -10.07
CA ASP A 364 19.01 28.59 -10.55
C ASP A 364 18.05 28.95 -9.39
N VAL A 365 18.31 30.09 -8.75
CA VAL A 365 17.58 30.55 -7.56
C VAL A 365 16.13 30.96 -7.86
N ASP A 366 15.90 31.68 -8.96
CA ASP A 366 14.59 32.25 -9.30
C ASP A 366 13.60 31.14 -9.69
N THR A 367 14.08 30.16 -10.47
CA THR A 367 13.25 29.00 -10.82
C THR A 367 13.00 28.12 -9.60
N ALA A 368 14.01 27.90 -8.74
CA ALA A 368 13.83 27.14 -7.50
C ALA A 368 12.72 27.74 -6.61
N GLU A 369 12.70 29.08 -6.45
CA GLU A 369 11.67 29.76 -5.66
C GLU A 369 10.27 29.61 -6.30
N THR A 370 10.19 29.75 -7.62
CA THR A 370 8.93 29.60 -8.35
C THR A 370 8.39 28.17 -8.21
N LYS A 371 9.23 27.15 -8.40
CA LYS A 371 8.86 25.75 -8.23
C LYS A 371 8.52 25.39 -6.79
N ALA A 372 9.16 26.01 -5.80
CA ALA A 372 8.78 25.84 -4.39
C ALA A 372 7.36 26.35 -4.10
N ARG A 373 6.97 27.49 -4.68
CA ARG A 373 5.61 28.03 -4.55
C ARG A 373 4.59 27.15 -5.27
N GLU A 374 4.90 26.67 -6.48
CA GLU A 374 4.08 25.69 -7.20
C GLU A 374 3.88 24.42 -6.36
N LEU A 375 4.95 23.92 -5.72
CA LEU A 375 4.89 22.72 -4.87
C LEU A 375 4.02 22.94 -3.63
N ALA A 376 4.17 24.08 -2.95
CA ALA A 376 3.34 24.43 -1.80
C ALA A 376 1.84 24.53 -2.17
N ALA A 377 1.53 25.10 -3.34
CA ALA A 377 0.17 25.16 -3.86
C ALA A 377 -0.37 23.75 -4.18
N ALA A 378 0.41 22.93 -4.90
CA ALA A 378 0.03 21.55 -5.23
C ALA A 378 -0.25 20.71 -3.97
N VAL A 379 0.55 20.86 -2.91
CA VAL A 379 0.32 20.18 -1.63
C VAL A 379 -0.98 20.63 -0.96
N ALA A 380 -1.30 21.93 -1.02
CA ALA A 380 -2.54 22.47 -0.46
C ALA A 380 -3.78 22.00 -1.23
N GLU A 381 -3.68 21.92 -2.56
CA GLU A 381 -4.76 21.48 -3.45
C GLU A 381 -4.99 19.96 -3.40
N ALA A 382 -3.94 19.17 -3.14
CA ALA A 382 -4.04 17.72 -3.19
C ALA A 382 -4.92 17.11 -2.08
N GLY A 383 -5.11 17.79 -0.95
CA GLY A 383 -5.98 17.33 0.14
C GLY A 383 -5.71 15.88 0.54
N ASP A 384 -6.76 15.05 0.57
CA ASP A 384 -6.70 13.62 0.96
C ASP A 384 -6.05 12.70 -0.09
N SER A 385 -5.64 13.22 -1.25
CA SER A 385 -4.95 12.42 -2.29
C SER A 385 -3.48 12.14 -1.96
N LEU A 386 -2.90 12.83 -0.97
CA LEU A 386 -1.56 12.57 -0.47
C LEU A 386 -1.62 11.79 0.85
N SER A 387 -0.71 10.85 1.02
CA SER A 387 -0.51 10.28 2.35
C SER A 387 0.06 11.35 3.30
N PRO A 388 -0.17 11.26 4.63
CA PRO A 388 0.46 12.17 5.59
C PRO A 388 1.99 12.22 5.47
N ALA A 389 2.61 11.08 5.15
CA ALA A 389 4.04 10.93 4.91
C ALA A 389 4.50 11.74 3.68
N ASP A 390 3.78 11.61 2.55
CA ASP A 390 4.06 12.37 1.33
C ASP A 390 3.88 13.89 1.56
N ALA A 391 2.84 14.30 2.27
CA ALA A 391 2.61 15.71 2.59
C ALA A 391 3.71 16.31 3.47
N VAL A 392 4.29 15.55 4.40
CA VAL A 392 5.46 15.98 5.18
C VAL A 392 6.69 16.12 4.29
N LEU A 393 6.95 15.13 3.44
CA LEU A 393 8.07 15.13 2.50
C LEU A 393 8.03 16.34 1.56
N LEU A 394 6.90 16.56 0.89
CA LEU A 394 6.75 17.65 -0.08
C LEU A 394 6.88 19.03 0.59
N ARG A 395 6.33 19.21 1.81
CA ARG A 395 6.52 20.43 2.60
C ARG A 395 7.98 20.65 2.98
N GLY A 396 8.70 19.59 3.34
CA GLY A 396 10.12 19.67 3.64
C GLY A 396 10.97 20.04 2.42
N VAL A 397 10.65 19.50 1.23
CA VAL A 397 11.31 19.91 -0.02
C VAL A 397 11.04 21.38 -0.35
N ALA A 398 9.80 21.86 -0.18
CA ALA A 398 9.48 23.28 -0.36
C ALA A 398 10.25 24.17 0.65
N ALA A 399 10.40 23.73 1.91
CA ALA A 399 11.19 24.44 2.91
C ALA A 399 12.69 24.47 2.55
N ILE A 400 13.24 23.37 2.03
CA ILE A 400 14.62 23.28 1.53
C ILE A 400 14.85 24.31 0.41
N ALA A 401 13.95 24.37 -0.56
CA ALA A 401 14.03 25.35 -1.65
C ALA A 401 13.91 26.80 -1.13
N ALA A 402 13.03 27.05 -0.16
CA ALA A 402 12.91 28.38 0.44
C ALA A 402 14.19 28.82 1.18
N ILE A 403 14.86 27.90 1.90
CA ILE A 403 16.17 28.17 2.53
C ILE A 403 17.20 28.51 1.46
N TYR A 404 17.22 27.74 0.36
CA TYR A 404 18.13 27.97 -0.76
C TYR A 404 17.97 29.37 -1.35
N SER A 405 16.74 29.77 -1.69
CA SER A 405 16.48 31.05 -2.36
C SER A 405 16.80 32.28 -1.50
N HIS A 406 16.70 32.16 -0.17
CA HIS A 406 16.98 33.27 0.75
C HIS A 406 18.43 33.26 1.29
N ALA A 407 19.23 32.25 0.93
CA ALA A 407 20.58 32.05 1.48
C ALA A 407 21.58 33.18 1.16
N SER A 408 21.27 34.02 0.16
CA SER A 408 22.11 35.13 -0.32
C SER A 408 21.75 36.49 0.30
N SER A 409 20.51 36.71 0.75
CA SER A 409 19.96 38.04 1.04
C SER A 409 19.66 38.32 2.51
N GLU A 410 19.29 37.32 3.32
CA GLU A 410 18.70 37.58 4.66
C GLU A 410 19.14 36.57 5.73
N LYS A 411 20.14 36.92 6.57
CA LYS A 411 20.65 35.99 7.60
C LYS A 411 19.64 35.63 8.69
N GLU A 412 18.80 36.57 9.11
CA GLU A 412 17.88 36.39 10.25
C GLU A 412 16.68 35.50 9.89
N THR A 413 16.23 35.53 8.63
CA THR A 413 15.10 34.70 8.15
C THR A 413 15.52 33.26 7.85
N ILE A 414 16.80 32.98 7.59
CA ILE A 414 17.32 31.62 7.37
C ILE A 414 17.28 30.78 8.64
N GLY A 415 17.59 31.37 9.81
CA GLY A 415 17.62 30.65 11.09
C GLY A 415 16.27 30.01 11.41
N ALA A 416 15.20 30.83 11.40
CA ALA A 416 13.85 30.35 11.67
C ALA A 416 13.37 29.29 10.66
N ARG A 417 13.72 29.44 9.37
CA ARG A 417 13.37 28.45 8.33
C ARG A 417 14.13 27.13 8.53
N LEU A 418 15.40 27.20 8.93
CA LEU A 418 16.21 26.03 9.22
C LEU A 418 15.70 25.31 10.47
N ASP A 419 15.33 26.03 11.53
CA ASP A 419 14.74 25.46 12.73
C ASP A 419 13.43 24.73 12.42
N ALA A 420 12.55 25.34 11.60
CA ALA A 420 11.32 24.70 11.15
C ALA A 420 11.57 23.43 10.32
N LEU A 421 12.60 23.41 9.45
CA LEU A 421 12.98 22.22 8.70
C LEU A 421 13.54 21.13 9.63
N VAL A 422 14.38 21.49 10.60
CA VAL A 422 14.93 20.55 11.59
C VAL A 422 13.81 19.96 12.45
N GLU A 423 12.87 20.78 12.90
CA GLU A 423 11.69 20.32 13.63
C GLU A 423 10.88 19.35 12.77
N LEU A 424 10.57 19.70 11.52
CA LEU A 424 9.83 18.85 10.60
C LEU A 424 10.49 17.47 10.43
N ILE A 425 11.80 17.42 10.19
CA ILE A 425 12.52 16.13 10.07
C ILE A 425 12.51 15.38 11.42
N SER A 426 12.70 16.10 12.52
CA SER A 426 12.75 15.51 13.87
C SER A 426 11.41 14.90 14.28
N THR A 427 10.27 15.47 13.88
CA THR A 427 8.94 14.88 14.14
C THR A 427 8.74 13.52 13.46
N GLY A 428 9.52 13.24 12.41
CA GLY A 428 9.52 11.95 11.74
C GLY A 428 10.39 10.89 12.44
N LEU A 429 11.30 11.30 13.32
CA LEU A 429 12.21 10.38 14.00
C LEU A 429 11.50 9.63 15.14
N PRO A 430 11.84 8.36 15.37
CA PRO A 430 11.32 7.62 16.51
C PRO A 430 11.84 8.20 17.82
N ASP A 431 11.08 8.02 18.90
CA ASP A 431 11.58 8.29 20.24
C ASP A 431 12.82 7.44 20.53
N SER A 432 13.83 8.07 21.14
CA SER A 432 15.06 7.39 21.56
C SER A 432 14.83 6.26 22.58
N LYS A 433 13.65 6.26 23.21
CA LYS A 433 13.16 5.23 24.13
C LYS A 433 11.81 4.71 23.61
N LEU A 434 11.88 3.75 22.70
CA LEU A 434 10.68 2.99 22.31
C LEU A 434 10.18 2.23 23.54
N ASP A 435 8.94 2.45 23.93
CA ASP A 435 8.31 1.73 25.03
C ASP A 435 8.25 0.24 24.67
N ILE A 436 8.80 -0.60 25.55
CA ILE A 436 8.91 -2.04 25.34
C ILE A 436 7.62 -2.74 25.82
N ASP A 437 6.85 -2.13 26.74
CA ASP A 437 5.75 -2.80 27.44
C ASP A 437 4.36 -2.35 26.96
N CYS A 438 4.30 -1.49 25.95
CA CYS A 438 3.04 -0.95 25.44
C CYS A 438 2.61 -1.61 24.12
N ALA A 439 1.46 -2.29 24.11
CA ALA A 439 0.88 -2.88 22.90
C ALA A 439 0.60 -1.82 21.81
N ASP A 440 0.36 -0.57 22.19
CA ASP A 440 0.18 0.53 21.24
C ASP A 440 1.50 0.92 20.57
N ALA A 441 2.65 0.74 21.22
CA ALA A 441 3.95 0.98 20.61
C ALA A 441 4.21 0.05 19.41
N MET A 442 3.70 -1.19 19.45
CA MET A 442 3.75 -2.10 18.29
C MET A 442 2.80 -1.67 17.18
N GLY A 443 1.59 -1.20 17.51
CA GLY A 443 0.66 -0.66 16.53
C GLY A 443 1.24 0.56 15.81
N ASP A 444 1.84 1.46 16.58
CA ASP A 444 2.53 2.63 16.07
C ASP A 444 3.74 2.26 15.22
N LEU A 445 4.53 1.28 15.63
CA LEU A 445 5.63 0.77 14.82
C LEU A 445 5.12 0.23 13.48
N ALA A 446 4.12 -0.65 13.54
CA ALA A 446 3.56 -1.34 12.38
C ALA A 446 2.88 -0.38 11.41
N THR A 447 2.37 0.77 11.86
CA THR A 447 1.55 1.66 11.02
C THR A 447 2.19 3.03 10.73
N ARG A 448 3.08 3.53 11.58
CA ARG A 448 3.59 4.92 11.52
C ARG A 448 5.10 5.04 11.62
N THR A 449 5.73 4.50 12.66
CA THR A 449 7.10 4.86 13.05
C THR A 449 8.12 4.60 11.95
N ILE A 450 8.06 3.45 11.27
CA ILE A 450 8.98 3.14 10.16
C ILE A 450 8.75 4.11 9.00
N ARG A 451 7.50 4.43 8.67
CA ARG A 451 7.15 5.35 7.58
C ARG A 451 7.65 6.77 7.85
N SER A 452 7.39 7.27 9.04
CA SER A 452 7.89 8.58 9.49
C SER A 452 9.42 8.63 9.47
N SER A 453 10.08 7.56 9.91
CA SER A 453 11.55 7.47 9.91
C SER A 453 12.13 7.45 8.50
N ALA A 454 11.46 6.79 7.56
CA ALA A 454 11.86 6.75 6.15
C ALA A 454 11.72 8.13 5.49
N VAL A 455 10.61 8.85 5.74
CA VAL A 455 10.44 10.23 5.28
C VAL A 455 11.51 11.16 5.85
N ALA A 456 11.84 11.00 7.14
CA ALA A 456 12.89 11.79 7.78
C ALA A 456 14.27 11.55 7.14
N ALA A 457 14.60 10.29 6.81
CA ALA A 457 15.83 9.94 6.11
C ALA A 457 15.86 10.51 4.68
N GLU A 458 14.76 10.42 3.93
CA GLU A 458 14.64 10.98 2.58
C GLU A 458 14.79 12.52 2.60
N LEU A 459 14.09 13.20 3.51
CA LEU A 459 14.24 14.65 3.69
C LEU A 459 15.66 15.06 4.08
N PHE A 460 16.32 14.26 4.91
CA PHE A 460 17.71 14.51 5.29
C PHE A 460 18.65 14.41 4.06
N ALA A 461 18.42 13.46 3.15
CA ALA A 461 19.18 13.35 1.90
C ALA A 461 19.01 14.61 1.02
N TYR A 462 17.78 15.11 0.84
CA TYR A 462 17.55 16.36 0.11
C TYR A 462 18.19 17.58 0.81
N ALA A 463 18.13 17.66 2.14
CA ALA A 463 18.76 18.73 2.90
C ALA A 463 20.30 18.69 2.81
N LEU A 464 20.88 17.49 2.68
CA LEU A 464 22.31 17.32 2.43
C LEU A 464 22.70 17.85 1.04
N ALA A 465 21.85 17.68 0.01
CA ALA A 465 22.08 18.28 -1.30
C ALA A 465 22.07 19.81 -1.22
N LEU A 466 21.11 20.39 -0.49
CA LEU A 466 21.10 21.83 -0.19
C LEU A 466 22.41 22.28 0.45
N LYS A 467 22.87 21.60 1.51
CA LYS A 467 24.15 21.92 2.16
C LYS A 467 25.29 21.98 1.14
N HIS A 468 25.43 20.96 0.30
CA HIS A 468 26.49 20.92 -0.71
C HIS A 468 26.36 22.03 -1.75
N ALA A 469 25.14 22.37 -2.18
CA ALA A 469 24.91 23.45 -3.14
C ALA A 469 25.32 24.81 -2.55
N LEU A 470 24.93 25.07 -1.29
CA LEU A 470 25.34 26.27 -0.56
C LEU A 470 26.87 26.37 -0.43
N TYR A 471 27.57 25.26 -0.15
CA TYR A 471 29.03 25.23 -0.12
C TYR A 471 29.66 25.50 -1.50
N ALA A 472 29.14 24.86 -2.56
CA ALA A 472 29.64 25.04 -3.93
C ALA A 472 29.54 26.51 -4.37
N GLN A 473 28.48 27.20 -3.95
CA GLN A 473 28.21 28.61 -4.24
C GLN A 473 28.82 29.59 -3.22
N LYS A 474 29.52 29.09 -2.20
CA LYS A 474 30.13 29.90 -1.12
C LYS A 474 29.13 30.80 -0.38
N LEU A 475 27.89 30.34 -0.21
CA LEU A 475 26.84 31.09 0.47
C LEU A 475 27.02 31.04 2.00
N PRO A 476 26.74 32.14 2.73
CA PRO A 476 27.00 32.24 4.16
C PRO A 476 26.17 31.25 5.00
N ALA A 477 25.02 30.81 4.48
CA ALA A 477 24.13 29.85 5.12
C ALA A 477 24.73 28.42 5.22
N ALA A 478 25.73 28.09 4.40
CA ALA A 478 26.28 26.73 4.30
C ALA A 478 26.77 26.18 5.65
N HIS A 479 27.38 27.03 6.48
CA HIS A 479 27.89 26.62 7.79
C HIS A 479 26.75 26.31 8.77
N ALA A 480 25.75 27.19 8.86
CA ALA A 480 24.61 27.00 9.76
C ALA A 480 23.81 25.74 9.41
N VAL A 481 23.52 25.55 8.11
CA VAL A 481 22.87 24.32 7.62
C VAL A 481 23.73 23.09 7.93
N GLY A 482 25.05 23.16 7.72
CA GLY A 482 25.97 22.08 8.05
C GLY A 482 25.95 21.68 9.53
N VAL A 483 25.92 22.65 10.45
CA VAL A 483 25.86 22.40 11.90
C VAL A 483 24.52 21.77 12.29
N ALA A 484 23.41 22.29 11.79
CA ALA A 484 22.08 21.76 12.05
C ALA A 484 21.94 20.30 11.57
N LEU A 485 22.39 20.01 10.35
CA LEU A 485 22.37 18.65 9.80
C LEU A 485 23.30 17.69 10.54
N ALA A 486 24.43 18.16 11.07
CA ALA A 486 25.29 17.32 11.92
C ALA A 486 24.60 16.88 13.20
N GLN A 487 23.88 17.79 13.86
CA GLN A 487 23.10 17.47 15.05
C GLN A 487 21.93 16.55 14.72
N LEU A 488 21.21 16.83 13.63
CA LEU A 488 20.09 16.00 13.17
C LEU A 488 20.53 14.58 12.82
N ARG A 489 21.67 14.43 12.12
CA ARG A 489 22.27 13.13 11.82
C ARG A 489 22.60 12.34 13.09
N LYS A 490 23.18 13.01 14.10
CA LYS A 490 23.48 12.38 15.38
C LYS A 490 22.21 11.83 16.02
N THR A 491 21.13 12.61 16.05
CA THR A 491 19.82 12.15 16.55
C THR A 491 19.27 11.01 15.72
N GLY A 492 19.26 11.13 14.38
CA GLY A 492 18.77 10.10 13.46
C GLY A 492 19.51 8.76 13.60
N LEU A 493 20.84 8.77 13.72
CA LEU A 493 21.63 7.58 13.99
C LEU A 493 21.28 6.93 15.33
N GLN A 494 21.12 7.76 16.38
CA GLN A 494 20.75 7.27 17.71
C GLN A 494 19.38 6.60 17.70
N THR A 495 18.37 7.23 17.09
CA THR A 495 16.99 6.73 17.07
C THR A 495 16.83 5.55 16.11
N ALA A 496 17.49 5.56 14.94
CA ALA A 496 17.51 4.42 14.02
C ALA A 496 18.19 3.18 14.65
N ASN A 497 19.29 3.38 15.38
CA ASN A 497 19.93 2.27 16.10
C ASN A 497 19.06 1.79 17.28
N ALA A 498 18.38 2.68 18.00
CA ALA A 498 17.42 2.29 19.04
C ALA A 498 16.28 1.43 18.46
N LEU A 499 15.71 1.84 17.32
CA LEU A 499 14.71 1.09 16.57
C LEU A 499 15.23 -0.28 16.13
N ARG A 500 16.45 -0.35 15.59
CA ARG A 500 17.10 -1.61 15.21
C ARG A 500 17.26 -2.55 16.41
N VAL A 501 17.77 -2.04 17.53
CA VAL A 501 17.96 -2.84 18.77
C VAL A 501 16.62 -3.35 19.29
N TRP A 502 15.59 -2.51 19.26
CA TRP A 502 14.24 -2.91 19.68
C TRP A 502 13.70 -4.01 18.77
N ALA A 503 13.80 -3.84 17.45
CA ALA A 503 13.30 -4.83 16.49
C ALA A 503 14.02 -6.18 16.61
N ASP A 504 15.33 -6.15 16.87
CA ASP A 504 16.16 -7.35 17.05
C ASP A 504 15.83 -8.11 18.34
N LYS A 505 15.65 -7.39 19.46
CA LYS A 505 15.51 -7.99 20.79
C LYS A 505 14.07 -8.26 21.23
N HIS A 506 13.12 -7.43 20.82
CA HIS A 506 11.79 -7.37 21.43
C HIS A 506 10.65 -7.69 20.46
N ALA A 507 10.75 -7.33 19.18
CA ALA A 507 9.63 -7.44 18.23
C ALA A 507 8.96 -8.83 18.25
N ARG A 508 9.75 -9.90 18.24
CA ARG A 508 9.20 -11.26 18.20
C ARG A 508 8.43 -11.61 19.48
N ALA A 509 9.06 -11.39 20.64
CA ALA A 509 8.46 -11.68 21.94
C ALA A 509 7.18 -10.87 22.14
N GLN A 510 7.16 -9.63 21.66
CA GLN A 510 6.01 -8.72 21.75
C GLN A 510 4.84 -9.18 20.87
N ILE A 511 5.09 -9.63 19.64
CA ILE A 511 4.04 -10.22 18.78
C ILE A 511 3.43 -11.46 19.47
N ASP A 512 4.27 -12.34 19.99
CA ASP A 512 3.82 -13.57 20.67
C ASP A 512 3.00 -13.23 21.94
N ALA A 513 3.42 -12.23 22.71
CA ALA A 513 2.77 -11.84 23.96
C ALA A 513 1.46 -11.05 23.77
N HIS A 514 1.33 -10.23 22.72
CA HIS A 514 0.21 -9.29 22.60
C HIS A 514 -0.68 -9.50 21.39
N TRP A 515 -0.16 -9.99 20.26
CA TRP A 515 -0.97 -10.16 19.04
C TRP A 515 -1.55 -11.57 18.90
N LEU A 516 -0.84 -12.57 19.41
CA LEU A 516 -1.28 -13.96 19.44
C LEU A 516 -1.99 -14.35 20.74
N ALA A 517 -1.91 -13.51 21.78
CA ALA A 517 -2.64 -13.75 23.01
C ALA A 517 -4.15 -13.73 22.77
N PRO A 518 -4.93 -14.60 23.44
CA PRO A 518 -6.38 -14.51 23.46
C PRO A 518 -6.81 -13.14 23.98
N ASP A 519 -7.77 -12.50 23.31
CA ASP A 519 -8.44 -11.30 23.80
C ASP A 519 -9.94 -11.54 23.99
N GLU A 520 -10.61 -10.66 24.74
CA GLU A 520 -12.06 -10.69 24.96
C GLU A 520 -12.82 -9.85 23.91
N GLY A 521 -12.21 -9.62 22.74
CA GLY A 521 -12.76 -8.76 21.69
C GLY A 521 -13.62 -9.50 20.65
N PRO A 522 -14.13 -8.79 19.64
CA PRO A 522 -14.90 -9.39 18.54
C PRO A 522 -14.11 -10.50 17.82
N LEU A 523 -12.78 -10.42 17.82
CA LEU A 523 -11.90 -11.39 17.18
C LEU A 523 -11.40 -12.53 18.10
N ALA A 524 -11.99 -12.69 19.29
CA ALA A 524 -11.62 -13.73 20.25
C ALA A 524 -11.67 -15.14 19.63
N ALA A 525 -12.72 -15.45 18.86
CA ALA A 525 -12.88 -16.73 18.18
C ALA A 525 -11.74 -17.01 17.18
N VAL A 526 -11.26 -15.98 16.49
CA VAL A 526 -10.13 -16.08 15.55
C VAL A 526 -8.83 -16.34 16.32
N ALA A 527 -8.60 -15.61 17.43
CA ALA A 527 -7.42 -15.80 18.26
C ALA A 527 -7.37 -17.22 18.86
N GLN A 528 -8.50 -17.69 19.40
CA GLN A 528 -8.64 -19.04 19.94
C GLN A 528 -8.39 -20.11 18.86
N TYR A 529 -8.95 -19.93 17.67
CA TYR A 529 -8.72 -20.83 16.53
C TYR A 529 -7.22 -20.88 16.16
N LEU A 530 -6.57 -19.72 16.02
CA LEU A 530 -5.14 -19.65 15.67
C LEU A 530 -4.26 -20.30 16.73
N ALA A 531 -4.53 -20.03 18.02
CA ALA A 531 -3.81 -20.62 19.14
C ALA A 531 -3.97 -22.15 19.22
N ALA A 532 -5.15 -22.67 18.92
CA ALA A 532 -5.44 -24.11 18.99
C ALA A 532 -4.90 -24.90 17.78
N LYS A 533 -4.88 -24.30 16.57
CA LYS A 533 -4.77 -25.06 15.31
C LYS A 533 -3.62 -24.64 14.39
N GLN A 534 -3.02 -23.48 14.58
CA GLN A 534 -2.20 -22.83 13.54
C GLN A 534 -0.86 -22.29 14.06
N ASN A 535 -0.25 -22.93 15.06
CA ASN A 535 1.02 -22.48 15.66
C ASN A 535 2.13 -22.23 14.62
N GLN A 536 2.23 -23.06 13.58
CA GLN A 536 3.26 -22.87 12.55
C GLN A 536 3.01 -21.65 11.65
N ALA A 537 1.75 -21.36 11.33
CA ALA A 537 1.36 -20.21 10.50
C ALA A 537 1.60 -18.90 11.22
N ALA A 538 1.07 -18.82 12.44
CA ALA A 538 1.25 -17.70 13.34
C ALA A 538 2.74 -17.46 13.59
N ALA A 539 3.51 -18.53 13.85
CA ALA A 539 4.95 -18.41 14.03
C ALA A 539 5.68 -17.94 12.77
N ALA A 540 5.30 -18.42 11.57
CA ALA A 540 5.89 -17.96 10.32
C ALA A 540 5.57 -16.48 10.07
N ALA A 541 4.31 -16.05 10.24
CA ALA A 541 3.88 -14.67 10.08
C ALA A 541 4.58 -13.74 11.07
N ALA A 542 4.62 -14.10 12.36
CA ALA A 542 5.31 -13.32 13.39
C ALA A 542 6.81 -13.19 13.11
N LYS A 543 7.45 -14.27 12.61
CA LYS A 543 8.86 -14.24 12.21
C LYS A 543 9.06 -13.31 11.02
N ALA A 544 8.18 -13.37 10.03
CA ALA A 544 8.22 -12.52 8.84
C ALA A 544 8.08 -11.03 9.21
N CYS A 545 7.15 -10.68 10.09
CA CYS A 545 6.98 -9.30 10.57
C CYS A 545 8.23 -8.79 11.30
N ALA A 546 8.70 -9.52 12.33
CA ALA A 546 9.88 -9.14 13.09
C ALA A 546 11.14 -9.01 12.21
N THR A 547 11.32 -9.94 11.26
CA THR A 547 12.44 -9.89 10.31
C THR A 547 12.34 -8.69 9.38
N SER A 548 11.14 -8.39 8.86
CA SER A 548 10.93 -7.24 7.97
C SER A 548 11.18 -5.92 8.69
N TRP A 549 10.66 -5.74 9.90
CA TRP A 549 10.93 -4.52 10.68
C TRP A 549 12.41 -4.35 11.00
N LEU A 550 13.10 -5.45 11.34
CA LEU A 550 14.54 -5.43 11.58
C LEU A 550 15.31 -5.02 10.31
N ARG A 551 14.91 -5.50 9.13
CA ARG A 551 15.58 -5.12 7.88
C ARG A 551 15.33 -3.66 7.54
N SER A 552 14.09 -3.17 7.66
CA SER A 552 13.76 -1.75 7.51
C SER A 552 14.62 -0.90 8.47
N ALA A 553 14.70 -1.26 9.74
CA ALA A 553 15.51 -0.53 10.73
C ALA A 553 17.01 -0.56 10.41
N LYS A 554 17.55 -1.69 9.93
CA LYS A 554 18.94 -1.79 9.47
C LYS A 554 19.20 -0.94 8.24
N SER A 555 18.28 -0.94 7.28
CA SER A 555 18.38 -0.14 6.05
C SER A 555 18.33 1.35 6.37
N LEU A 556 17.41 1.78 7.23
CA LEU A 556 17.36 3.17 7.72
C LEU A 556 18.67 3.55 8.41
N LEU A 557 19.19 2.70 9.31
CA LEU A 557 20.47 2.98 9.97
C LEU A 557 21.61 3.13 8.95
N ALA A 558 21.69 2.21 7.97
CA ALA A 558 22.69 2.28 6.91
C ALA A 558 22.57 3.56 6.05
N GLN A 559 21.34 4.01 5.75
CA GLN A 559 21.11 5.28 5.06
C GLN A 559 21.66 6.47 5.87
N TRP A 560 21.36 6.55 7.17
CA TRP A 560 21.90 7.60 8.05
C TRP A 560 23.44 7.55 8.18
N GLU A 561 24.03 6.34 8.12
CA GLU A 561 25.47 6.15 8.11
C GLU A 561 26.11 6.66 6.81
N GLN A 562 25.54 6.29 5.66
CA GLN A 562 26.00 6.64 4.31
C GLN A 562 25.88 8.14 4.00
N LEU A 563 24.89 8.82 4.55
CA LEU A 563 24.66 10.27 4.39
C LEU A 563 25.69 11.11 5.20
N SER A 564 26.97 10.75 5.14
CA SER A 564 28.07 11.43 5.84
C SER A 564 28.38 12.80 5.23
N LEU A 565 28.64 13.77 6.11
CA LEU A 565 28.78 15.21 5.83
C LEU A 565 30.04 15.60 5.05
#